data_AF-A0ABD1X600-F1
#
_entry.id   AF-A0ABD1X600-F1
#
_cell.length_a   1.000
_cell.length_b   1.000
_cell.length_c   1.000
_cell.angle_alpha   90.00
_cell.angle_beta   90.00
_cell.angle_gamma   90.00
#
_symmetry.space_group_name_H-M   'P 1'
#
loop_
_entity.id
_entity.type
_entity.pdbx_description
1 polymer ?
#
loop_
_entity_poly.entity_id
_entity_poly.type
_entity_poly.pdbx_seq_one_letter_code
_entity_poly.pdbx_strand_id
1 'polypeptide(L)'
;MTSEPLSSIKVTIVVLDSDFSSNDQEDWTEEEFNGRIVRNREGRRLLVAGDLILSLHEGVGYIGEVSFTDNSSWIRSGRFCFGAKVHTSSTEVRIREGISKAFKVKDHRGESYQKHYPPSLEDEVWRLEKIAKDGASLNRLVLESAIFFIEDGKKVPAV
;
A
#
# COMPACT_ATOMS: atom_id res chain seq x y z
N MET A 1 37.62 -4.61 14.95
CA MET A 1 36.23 -4.43 14.47
C MET A 1 35.58 -5.80 14.49
N THR A 2 34.74 -6.06 15.47
CA THR A 2 34.04 -7.35 15.60
C THR A 2 32.95 -7.41 14.54
N SER A 3 33.17 -8.25 13.53
CA SER A 3 32.13 -8.67 12.57
C SER A 3 31.07 -9.44 13.35
N GLU A 4 30.05 -8.75 13.83
CA GLU A 4 28.97 -9.39 14.57
C GLU A 4 28.11 -10.18 13.57
N PRO A 5 27.91 -11.50 13.74
CA PRO A 5 27.27 -12.37 12.73
C PRO A 5 25.88 -11.89 12.28
N LEU A 6 25.21 -11.13 13.14
CA LEU A 6 23.87 -10.60 12.91
C LEU A 6 23.86 -9.42 11.94
N SER A 7 24.98 -8.72 11.79
CA SER A 7 25.09 -7.55 10.89
C SER A 7 25.03 -7.90 9.41
N SER A 8 25.14 -9.19 9.07
CA SER A 8 25.10 -9.71 7.68
C SER A 8 24.02 -10.77 7.45
N ILE A 9 23.03 -10.87 8.35
CA ILE A 9 22.00 -11.91 8.27
C ILE A 9 21.07 -11.71 7.07
N LYS A 10 20.52 -12.81 6.54
CA LYS A 10 19.48 -12.76 5.50
C LYS A 10 18.11 -12.56 6.14
N VAL A 11 17.34 -11.63 5.58
CA VAL A 11 15.99 -11.27 6.01
C VAL A 11 15.04 -11.45 4.82
N THR A 12 13.89 -12.05 5.09
CA THR A 12 12.78 -12.19 4.15
C THR A 12 11.65 -11.27 4.57
N ILE A 13 11.18 -10.48 3.61
CA ILE A 13 10.02 -9.63 3.72
C ILE A 13 8.78 -10.42 3.31
N VAL A 14 7.76 -10.39 4.16
CA VAL A 14 6.46 -11.03 3.92
C VAL A 14 5.35 -9.99 4.08
N VAL A 15 4.16 -10.32 3.59
CA VAL A 15 2.96 -9.49 3.81
C VAL A 15 2.09 -10.14 4.86
N LEU A 16 1.64 -9.35 5.82
CA LEU A 16 0.80 -9.76 6.93
C LEU A 16 -0.57 -9.08 6.86
N ASP A 17 -1.60 -9.76 7.36
CA ASP A 17 -2.88 -9.15 7.71
C ASP A 17 -2.68 -8.27 8.95
N SER A 18 -3.09 -7.00 8.86
CA SER A 18 -2.91 -6.03 9.95
C SER A 18 -3.87 -6.19 11.13
N ASP A 19 -4.81 -7.15 11.08
CA ASP A 19 -5.67 -7.49 12.22
C ASP A 19 -4.83 -8.19 13.33
N PHE A 20 -4.05 -7.42 14.08
CA PHE A 20 -3.65 -7.79 15.43
C PHE A 20 -4.89 -7.64 16.30
N SER A 21 -5.29 -8.71 17.00
CA SER A 21 -6.23 -8.58 18.11
C SER A 21 -5.77 -7.39 18.94
N SER A 22 -6.70 -6.46 19.15
CA SER A 22 -6.52 -5.06 19.56
C SER A 22 -5.99 -4.85 20.98
N ASN A 23 -5.10 -5.72 21.43
CA ASN A 23 -4.65 -5.80 22.81
C ASN A 23 -3.20 -5.36 23.00
N ASP A 24 -2.65 -4.60 22.04
CA ASP A 24 -1.29 -4.03 22.09
C ASP A 24 -0.24 -5.06 22.56
N GLN A 25 -0.42 -6.32 22.16
CA GLN A 25 0.54 -7.38 22.46
C GLN A 25 1.75 -7.15 21.54
N GLU A 26 2.74 -6.43 22.07
CA GLU A 26 4.08 -6.30 21.48
C GLU A 26 4.84 -7.65 21.46
N ASP A 27 4.29 -8.68 22.09
CA ASP A 27 4.79 -10.04 22.12
C ASP A 27 3.92 -10.96 21.25
N TRP A 28 4.54 -11.61 20.26
CA TRP A 28 3.94 -12.70 19.48
C TRP A 28 4.88 -13.91 19.38
N THR A 29 4.28 -15.10 19.25
CA THR A 29 5.02 -16.32 18.90
C THR A 29 5.34 -16.37 17.41
N GLU A 30 6.28 -17.22 17.01
CA GLU A 30 6.59 -17.45 15.59
C GLU A 30 5.36 -18.02 14.85
N GLU A 31 4.57 -18.87 15.49
CA GLU A 31 3.33 -19.43 14.94
C GLU A 31 2.28 -18.36 14.72
N GLU A 32 2.11 -17.44 15.69
CA GLU A 32 1.19 -16.31 15.56
C GLU A 32 1.59 -15.35 14.44
N PHE A 33 2.89 -15.12 14.26
CA PHE A 33 3.41 -14.34 13.13
C PHE A 33 3.15 -15.04 11.79
N ASN A 34 3.56 -16.32 11.68
CA ASN A 34 3.42 -17.10 10.45
C ASN A 34 1.94 -17.28 10.05
N GLY A 35 1.04 -17.38 11.03
CA GLY A 35 -0.40 -17.49 10.80
C GLY A 35 -1.01 -16.24 10.15
N ARG A 36 -0.35 -15.07 10.25
CA ARG A 36 -0.81 -13.80 9.66
C ARG A 36 -0.31 -13.56 8.26
N ILE A 37 0.64 -14.37 7.78
CA ILE A 37 1.17 -14.22 6.42
C ILE A 37 0.02 -14.39 5.44
N VAL A 38 -0.25 -13.32 4.67
CA VAL A 38 -1.36 -13.27 3.74
C VAL A 38 -1.09 -14.29 2.63
N ARG A 39 -2.01 -15.25 2.50
CA ARG A 39 -1.97 -16.24 1.44
C ARG A 39 -2.44 -15.64 0.13
N ASN A 40 -1.87 -16.14 -0.97
CA ASN A 40 -2.36 -15.80 -2.30
C ASN A 40 -3.81 -16.24 -2.45
N ARG A 41 -4.60 -15.44 -3.17
CA ARG A 41 -5.96 -15.81 -3.54
C ARG A 41 -5.92 -16.94 -4.56
N GLU A 42 -6.86 -17.88 -4.44
CA GLU A 42 -6.98 -18.99 -5.39
C GLU A 42 -7.12 -18.46 -6.83
N GLY A 43 -6.33 -19.01 -7.75
CA GLY A 43 -6.33 -18.61 -9.16
C GLY A 43 -5.71 -17.23 -9.47
N ARG A 44 -5.09 -16.55 -8.50
CA ARG A 44 -4.37 -15.27 -8.72
C ARG A 44 -2.85 -15.45 -8.68
N ARG A 45 -2.13 -14.47 -9.22
CA ARG A 45 -0.66 -14.34 -9.09
C ARG A 45 -0.29 -14.09 -7.62
N LEU A 46 1.01 -14.23 -7.31
CA LEU A 46 1.58 -13.90 -6.01
C LEU A 46 1.16 -12.47 -5.60
N LEU A 47 0.65 -12.29 -4.38
CA LEU A 47 0.17 -11.00 -3.86
C LEU A 47 1.23 -9.90 -4.00
N VAL A 48 2.49 -10.28 -3.82
CA VAL A 48 3.66 -9.41 -3.96
C VAL A 48 4.68 -10.06 -4.89
N ALA A 49 5.19 -9.26 -5.81
CA ALA A 49 6.28 -9.62 -6.71
C ALA A 49 7.47 -8.69 -6.50
N GLY A 50 8.68 -9.21 -6.74
CA GLY A 50 9.93 -8.47 -6.61
C GLY A 50 10.90 -9.09 -5.62
N ASP A 51 11.87 -8.27 -5.18
CA ASP A 51 12.99 -8.70 -4.33
C ASP A 51 12.60 -8.66 -2.85
N LEU A 52 12.06 -9.78 -2.37
CA LEU A 52 11.60 -9.94 -0.97
C LEU A 52 12.67 -10.50 -0.03
N ILE A 53 13.84 -10.90 -0.54
CA ILE A 53 14.93 -11.42 0.28
C ILE A 53 16.09 -10.44 0.18
N LEU A 54 16.56 -9.98 1.33
CA LEU A 54 17.70 -9.06 1.43
C LEU A 54 18.74 -9.60 2.40
N SER A 55 20.00 -9.22 2.18
CA SER A 55 21.07 -9.46 3.15
C SER A 55 21.40 -8.15 3.83
N LEU A 56 21.54 -8.16 5.15
CA LEU A 56 22.06 -6.99 5.85
C LEU A 56 23.52 -6.78 5.48
N HIS A 57 23.95 -5.52 5.49
CA HIS A 57 25.33 -5.11 5.40
C HIS A 57 25.56 -4.10 6.52
N GLU A 58 26.43 -4.45 7.47
CA GLU A 58 26.65 -3.65 8.69
C GLU A 58 25.34 -3.35 9.44
N GLY A 59 24.40 -4.30 9.44
CA GLY A 59 23.09 -4.19 10.09
C GLY A 59 22.03 -3.43 9.29
N VAL A 60 22.35 -2.95 8.09
CA VAL A 60 21.42 -2.20 7.24
C VAL A 60 21.03 -3.03 6.02
N GLY A 61 19.73 -3.08 5.72
CA GLY A 61 19.18 -3.79 4.57
C GLY A 61 18.34 -2.86 3.72
N TYR A 62 18.42 -3.02 2.39
CA TYR A 62 17.62 -2.27 1.43
C TYR A 62 16.68 -3.21 0.70
N ILE A 63 15.39 -2.83 0.66
CA ILE A 63 14.38 -3.54 -0.12
C ILE A 63 14.48 -3.02 -1.56
N GLY A 64 14.53 -3.96 -2.52
CA GLY A 64 14.56 -3.65 -3.95
C GLY A 64 13.18 -3.25 -4.49
N GLU A 65 12.96 -3.51 -5.77
CA GLU A 65 11.66 -3.26 -6.39
C GLU A 65 10.64 -4.27 -5.84
N VAL A 66 9.52 -3.76 -5.32
CA VAL A 66 8.42 -4.56 -4.77
C VAL A 66 7.10 -4.00 -5.28
N SER A 67 6.26 -4.87 -5.81
CA SER A 67 4.94 -4.51 -6.36
C SER A 67 3.85 -5.42 -5.83
N PHE A 68 2.70 -4.81 -5.49
CA PHE A 68 1.50 -5.55 -5.12
C PHE A 68 0.66 -5.84 -6.37
N THR A 69 0.16 -7.06 -6.50
CA THR A 69 -0.69 -7.45 -7.63
C THR A 69 -2.18 -7.38 -7.31
N ASP A 70 -2.55 -7.16 -6.05
CA ASP A 70 -3.92 -7.02 -5.58
C ASP A 70 -4.00 -5.92 -4.51
N ASN A 71 -5.18 -5.34 -4.35
CA ASN A 71 -5.43 -4.31 -3.34
C ASN A 71 -5.60 -4.93 -1.94
N SER A 72 -5.61 -4.12 -0.88
CA SER A 72 -5.81 -4.63 0.49
C SER A 72 -7.27 -4.74 0.90
N SER A 73 -8.23 -4.30 0.08
CA SER A 73 -9.64 -4.22 0.48
C SER A 73 -10.34 -5.57 0.59
N TRP A 74 -9.73 -6.64 0.08
CA TRP A 74 -10.34 -7.96 0.10
C TRP A 74 -10.09 -8.77 1.37
N ILE A 75 -9.08 -8.41 2.16
CA ILE A 75 -8.88 -8.99 3.48
C ILE A 75 -9.72 -8.24 4.51
N ARG A 76 -10.02 -8.89 5.64
CA ARG A 76 -10.93 -8.37 6.66
C ARG A 76 -10.48 -7.02 7.22
N SER A 77 -9.20 -6.84 7.51
CA SER A 77 -8.67 -5.57 8.03
C SER A 77 -8.62 -4.45 7.00
N GLY A 78 -8.74 -4.76 5.71
CA GLY A 78 -8.61 -3.79 4.63
C GLY A 78 -7.21 -3.18 4.47
N ARG A 79 -6.20 -3.67 5.22
CA ARG A 79 -4.85 -3.10 5.29
C ARG A 79 -3.80 -4.19 5.47
N PHE A 80 -2.65 -4.02 4.81
CA PHE A 80 -1.50 -4.90 4.95
C PHE A 80 -0.45 -4.28 5.88
N CYS A 81 0.44 -5.11 6.42
CA CYS A 81 1.75 -4.66 6.93
C CYS A 81 2.86 -5.54 6.36
N PHE A 82 4.09 -5.01 6.35
CA PHE A 82 5.27 -5.83 6.07
C PHE A 82 5.70 -6.54 7.34
N GLY A 83 6.01 -7.82 7.20
CA GLY A 83 6.75 -8.60 8.17
C GLY A 83 8.20 -8.78 7.70
N ALA A 84 9.16 -8.76 8.62
CA ALA A 84 10.56 -9.04 8.35
C ALA A 84 11.01 -10.23 9.22
N LYS A 85 11.43 -11.32 8.59
CA LYS A 85 11.85 -12.56 9.26
C LYS A 85 13.25 -12.94 8.84
N VAL A 86 14.12 -13.23 9.81
CA VAL A 86 15.46 -13.75 9.49
C VAL A 86 15.36 -15.18 8.98
N HIS A 87 16.19 -15.52 7.99
CA HIS A 87 16.46 -16.93 7.73
C HIS A 87 17.20 -17.49 8.93
N THR A 88 16.78 -18.65 9.43
CA THR A 88 17.38 -19.36 10.56
C THR A 88 18.86 -19.60 10.30
N SER A 89 19.70 -18.64 10.67
CA SER A 89 21.09 -18.89 10.98
C SER A 89 21.12 -19.75 12.22
N SER A 90 22.15 -20.60 12.35
CA SER A 90 22.44 -21.46 13.49
C SER A 90 22.76 -20.68 14.78
N THR A 91 22.02 -19.63 15.07
CA THR A 91 22.17 -18.76 16.22
C THR A 91 21.38 -19.34 17.37
N GLU A 92 22.03 -19.54 18.51
CA GLU A 92 21.42 -20.01 19.77
C GLU A 92 20.37 -19.04 20.34
N VAL A 93 20.18 -17.88 19.70
CA VAL A 93 19.30 -16.78 20.10
C VAL A 93 18.13 -16.65 19.12
N ARG A 94 16.90 -16.59 19.65
CA ARG A 94 15.68 -16.27 18.89
C ARG A 94 15.68 -14.78 18.52
N ILE A 95 15.74 -14.48 17.23
CA ILE A 95 15.50 -13.14 16.70
C ILE A 95 14.02 -13.00 16.39
N ARG A 96 13.35 -12.04 17.02
CA ARG A 96 11.93 -11.78 16.80
C ARG A 96 11.73 -11.10 15.44
N GLU A 97 10.64 -11.43 14.77
CA GLU A 97 10.25 -10.82 13.51
C GLU A 97 9.94 -9.32 13.68
N GLY A 98 10.18 -8.52 12.65
CA GLY A 98 9.77 -7.11 12.61
C GLY A 98 8.41 -6.95 11.95
N ILE A 99 7.62 -5.97 12.39
CA ILE A 99 6.33 -5.62 11.79
C ILE A 99 6.30 -4.12 11.51
N SER A 100 5.97 -3.75 10.27
CA SER A 100 5.79 -2.34 9.89
C SER A 100 4.45 -1.79 10.34
N LYS A 101 4.29 -0.46 10.25
CA LYS A 101 2.96 0.16 10.31
C LYS A 101 2.06 -0.38 9.20
N ALA A 102 0.77 -0.53 9.49
CA ALA A 102 -0.21 -0.97 8.51
C ALA A 102 -0.47 0.10 7.44
N PHE A 103 -0.65 -0.32 6.17
CA PHE A 103 -0.92 0.54 5.03
C PHE A 103 -1.99 -0.04 4.11
N LYS A 104 -2.61 0.83 3.31
CA LYS A 104 -3.64 0.45 2.35
C LYS A 104 -3.02 0.31 0.97
N VAL A 105 -3.27 -0.81 0.31
CA VAL A 105 -2.92 -1.01 -1.10
C VAL A 105 -4.19 -0.81 -1.92
N LYS A 106 -4.15 0.11 -2.89
CA LYS A 106 -5.29 0.41 -3.77
C LYS A 106 -5.04 -0.22 -5.14
N ASP A 107 -6.12 -0.60 -5.81
CA ASP A 107 -6.07 -0.97 -7.23
C ASP A 107 -6.10 0.31 -8.08
N HIS A 108 -5.38 0.32 -9.20
CA HIS A 108 -5.33 1.39 -10.19
C HIS A 108 -6.70 1.71 -10.82
N ARG A 109 -7.70 0.82 -10.71
CA ARG A 109 -9.07 1.05 -11.21
C ARG A 109 -9.65 2.42 -10.85
N GLY A 110 -9.32 2.93 -9.66
CA GLY A 110 -9.82 4.22 -9.18
C GLY A 110 -8.97 5.44 -9.57
N GLU A 111 -7.74 5.25 -10.02
CA GLU A 111 -6.80 6.36 -10.31
C GLU A 111 -7.27 7.22 -11.47
N SER A 112 -7.73 6.56 -12.53
CA SER A 112 -8.30 7.25 -13.69
C SER A 112 -9.59 8.02 -13.39
N TYR A 113 -10.19 7.88 -12.19
CA TYR A 113 -11.39 8.59 -11.75
C TYR A 113 -11.16 9.54 -10.57
N GLN A 114 -9.92 9.68 -10.08
CA GLN A 114 -9.61 10.54 -8.93
C GLN A 114 -9.97 12.00 -9.21
N LYS A 115 -10.63 12.64 -8.25
CA LYS A 115 -10.84 14.09 -8.28
C LYS A 115 -9.51 14.78 -8.00
N HIS A 116 -9.27 15.88 -8.68
CA HIS A 116 -8.07 16.67 -8.42
C HIS A 116 -8.39 17.72 -7.36
N TYR A 117 -7.49 17.86 -6.40
CA TYR A 117 -7.58 18.89 -5.37
C TYR A 117 -6.18 19.46 -5.07
N PRO A 118 -5.98 20.78 -5.22
CA PRO A 118 -6.91 21.71 -5.85
C PRO A 118 -7.08 21.40 -7.35
N PRO A 119 -8.25 21.68 -7.95
CA PRO A 119 -8.46 21.49 -9.39
C PRO A 119 -7.56 22.45 -10.19
N SER A 120 -7.06 21.98 -11.35
CA SER A 120 -6.27 22.77 -12.30
C SER A 120 -7.13 23.25 -13.48
N LEU A 121 -6.70 24.30 -14.19
CA LEU A 121 -7.43 24.82 -15.36
C LEU A 121 -7.52 23.78 -16.48
N GLU A 122 -6.50 22.94 -16.61
CA GLU A 122 -6.39 21.86 -17.58
C GLU A 122 -7.25 20.65 -17.24
N ASP A 123 -7.83 20.58 -16.04
CA ASP A 123 -8.69 19.47 -15.65
C ASP A 123 -9.98 19.41 -16.47
N GLU A 124 -10.34 18.21 -16.93
CA GLU A 124 -11.67 17.97 -17.46
C GLU A 124 -12.73 18.25 -16.36
N VAL A 125 -13.90 18.77 -16.73
CA VAL A 125 -14.95 19.20 -15.79
C VAL A 125 -15.35 18.09 -14.81
N TRP A 126 -15.32 16.83 -15.24
CA TRP A 126 -15.65 15.70 -14.36
C TRP A 126 -14.58 15.45 -13.27
N ARG A 127 -13.37 16.01 -13.33
CA ARG A 127 -12.39 15.94 -12.23
C ARG A 127 -12.78 16.79 -11.02
N LEU A 128 -13.81 17.63 -11.15
CA LEU A 128 -14.37 18.41 -10.05
C LEU A 128 -15.19 17.56 -9.07
N GLU A 129 -15.30 18.05 -7.84
CA GLU A 129 -16.18 17.46 -6.85
C GLU A 129 -17.63 17.40 -7.35
N LYS A 130 -18.32 16.30 -7.02
CA LYS A 130 -19.74 16.05 -7.33
C LYS A 130 -20.10 15.92 -8.81
N ILE A 131 -19.14 15.96 -9.74
CA ILE A 131 -19.38 15.70 -11.15
C ILE A 131 -18.86 14.31 -11.49
N ALA A 132 -19.72 13.37 -11.85
CA ALA A 132 -19.28 12.06 -12.31
C ALA A 132 -18.74 12.12 -13.74
N LYS A 133 -17.72 11.30 -14.05
CA LYS A 133 -17.35 11.02 -15.44
C LYS A 133 -18.57 10.38 -16.11
N ASP A 134 -18.94 10.89 -17.29
CA ASP A 134 -20.13 10.47 -18.06
C ASP A 134 -21.48 10.69 -17.33
N GLY A 135 -21.50 11.53 -16.29
CA GLY A 135 -22.71 11.87 -15.53
C GLY A 135 -23.59 12.92 -16.21
N ALA A 136 -24.88 12.94 -15.85
CA ALA A 136 -25.84 13.92 -16.39
C ALA A 136 -25.37 15.38 -16.23
N SER A 137 -24.70 15.71 -15.11
CA SER A 137 -24.13 17.04 -14.86
C SER A 137 -23.03 17.39 -15.86
N LEU A 138 -22.14 16.45 -16.21
CA LEU A 138 -21.11 16.67 -17.24
C LEU A 138 -21.78 16.91 -18.60
N ASN A 139 -22.72 16.03 -18.98
CA ASN A 139 -23.41 16.14 -20.26
C ASN A 139 -24.10 17.49 -20.43
N ARG A 140 -24.80 17.97 -19.39
CA ARG A 140 -25.44 19.28 -19.41
C ARG A 140 -24.42 20.40 -19.61
N LEU A 141 -23.32 20.40 -18.86
CA LEU A 141 -22.30 21.44 -18.93
C LEU A 141 -21.55 21.47 -20.28
N VAL A 142 -21.31 20.30 -20.89
CA VAL A 142 -20.70 20.19 -22.23
C VAL A 142 -21.66 20.69 -23.31
N LEU A 143 -22.95 20.33 -23.23
CA LEU A 143 -23.96 20.79 -24.19
C LEU A 143 -24.19 22.30 -24.15
N GLU A 144 -24.08 22.90 -22.96
CA GLU A 144 -24.28 24.35 -22.75
C GLU A 144 -23.03 25.19 -23.12
N SER A 145 -21.94 24.60 -23.61
CA SER A 145 -20.67 25.30 -23.94
C SER A 145 -20.16 26.21 -22.82
N ALA A 146 -20.36 25.80 -21.57
CA ALA A 146 -20.05 26.62 -20.40
C ALA A 146 -18.53 26.88 -20.29
N ILE A 147 -18.14 28.16 -20.20
CA ILE A 147 -16.77 28.57 -19.88
C ILE A 147 -16.59 28.43 -18.37
N PHE A 148 -15.42 27.96 -17.90
CA PHE A 148 -15.13 27.84 -16.47
C PHE A 148 -13.88 28.63 -16.09
N PHE A 149 -13.93 29.30 -14.93
CA PHE A 149 -12.79 29.97 -14.31
C PHE A 149 -12.48 29.32 -12.96
N ILE A 150 -11.27 29.49 -12.42
CA ILE A 150 -10.94 29.04 -11.06
C ILE A 150 -11.01 30.23 -10.11
N GLU A 151 -11.89 30.14 -9.12
CA GLU A 151 -12.05 31.10 -8.02
C GLU A 151 -11.96 30.33 -6.70
N ASP A 152 -11.07 30.76 -5.79
CA ASP A 152 -10.81 30.09 -4.50
C ASP A 152 -10.57 28.56 -4.57
N GLY A 153 -9.87 28.12 -5.62
CA GLY A 153 -9.59 26.69 -5.84
C GLY A 153 -10.82 25.88 -6.29
N LYS A 154 -11.85 26.53 -6.83
CA LYS A 154 -13.03 25.89 -7.41
C LYS A 154 -13.24 26.35 -8.85
N LYS A 155 -13.55 25.43 -9.77
CA LYS A 155 -14.02 25.83 -11.10
C LYS A 155 -15.45 26.35 -11.01
N VAL A 156 -15.65 27.62 -11.33
CA VAL A 156 -16.95 28.31 -11.40
C VAL A 156 -17.32 28.55 -12.87
N PRO A 157 -18.59 28.38 -13.27
CA PRO A 157 -19.02 28.75 -14.61
C PRO A 157 -18.91 30.27 -14.79
N ALA A 158 -18.45 30.69 -15.97
CA ALA A 158 -18.58 32.06 -16.44
C ALA A 158 -20.08 32.39 -16.52
N VAL A 159 -20.50 33.43 -15.79
CA VAL A 159 -21.85 33.99 -15.87
C VAL A 159 -22.02 34.74 -17.18
#